data_AF-I3ZJS7-F1
#
_entry.id   AF-I3ZJS7-F1
#
_cell.length_a   1.000
_cell.length_b   1.000
_cell.length_c   1.000
_cell.angle_alpha   90.00
_cell.angle_beta   90.00
_cell.angle_gamma   90.00
#
_symmetry.space_group_name_H-M   'P 1'
#
loop_
_entity.id
_entity.type
_entity.pdbx_description
1 polymer ?
#
loop_
_entity_poly.entity_id
_entity_poly.type
_entity_poly.pdbx_seq_one_letter_code
_entity_poly.pdbx_strand_id
1 'polypeptide(L)'
;MQPASRLPTRLFVAAVVALSCLSTVRADDVAVAKPTPTPAISLPLDAMGYRPATSPVSLRAGYTNATVNFIDPQHLLVTFTTKKLIPRSSEQREGDDDHFVRAVVIHLPDGKVLRETEWRVHDRASYLWPLGKGHFLLRIRGDLYSLDPMGSFNKEQLGKRTLLESDDDLQALEFSPSRDLMLVETTPPMKIGDDPAEAKDRPVSATFYRLAIDETGAVRLGNRGRATSKEAFSLAFTSMGVLQTVREDRTHWGFDFHTFAGKNIELAGFNSTCRPRSIFVSDAEFYAYGCRGGEDRKLMGGFNLLAEAKWVFTTNDAPLWLSVDAAPETGRFAVRNTLTTVGMQGSDRPDADEIRGQEVRVYGGREGDELLRVTSSPAQRPGGNFSLSPDGLQLAVLNGLHLEVYRLPPIPAADVKLHEREQAALAPMRPAAEMNVAAALSRTSTSSDGH
;
A
#
# COMPACT_ATOMS: atom_id res chain seq x y z
N MET A 1 -90.06 10.49 -11.21
CA MET A 1 -88.59 10.49 -11.30
C MET A 1 -88.20 10.61 -12.77
N GLN A 2 -87.78 11.79 -13.19
CA GLN A 2 -87.44 12.14 -14.57
C GLN A 2 -86.00 11.72 -14.90
N PRO A 3 -85.72 11.35 -16.16
CA PRO A 3 -84.41 11.61 -16.74
C PRO A 3 -84.52 12.43 -18.03
N ALA A 4 -83.82 13.57 -18.05
CA ALA A 4 -83.49 14.37 -19.23
C ALA A 4 -82.07 13.93 -19.67
N SER A 5 -81.73 13.54 -20.89
CA SER A 5 -81.89 14.10 -22.25
C SER A 5 -80.51 14.49 -22.82
N ARG A 6 -80.21 13.97 -24.03
CA ARG A 6 -79.42 14.53 -25.14
C ARG A 6 -77.86 14.46 -25.15
N LEU A 7 -77.38 13.51 -25.97
CA LEU A 7 -76.39 13.57 -27.08
C LEU A 7 -75.85 14.97 -27.51
N PRO A 8 -74.59 15.08 -28.02
CA PRO A 8 -74.33 14.67 -29.42
C PRO A 8 -72.96 14.03 -29.76
N THR A 9 -73.07 13.16 -30.77
CA THR A 9 -72.14 12.71 -31.82
C THR A 9 -71.08 13.72 -32.26
N ARG A 10 -69.81 13.31 -32.42
CA ARG A 10 -68.94 13.72 -33.55
C ARG A 10 -67.91 12.64 -33.95
N LEU A 11 -67.86 12.46 -35.27
CA LEU A 11 -67.05 11.67 -36.19
C LEU A 11 -65.69 11.10 -35.72
N PHE A 12 -65.51 9.82 -36.07
CA PHE A 12 -64.23 9.16 -36.32
C PHE A 12 -63.49 9.83 -37.49
N VAL A 13 -62.24 10.26 -37.25
CA VAL A 13 -61.23 10.44 -38.31
C VAL A 13 -60.11 9.46 -38.02
N ALA A 14 -59.96 8.47 -38.89
CA ALA A 14 -58.83 7.56 -38.91
C ALA A 14 -57.60 8.32 -39.44
N ALA A 15 -56.57 8.45 -38.60
CA ALA A 15 -55.23 8.86 -39.02
C ALA A 15 -54.28 7.70 -38.76
N VAL A 16 -53.90 7.01 -39.84
CA VAL A 16 -52.80 6.05 -39.88
C VAL A 16 -51.51 6.85 -39.71
N VAL A 17 -50.92 6.82 -38.51
CA VAL A 17 -49.56 7.32 -38.28
C VAL A 17 -48.62 6.14 -38.51
N ALA A 18 -47.92 6.18 -39.65
CA ALA A 18 -46.80 5.30 -39.94
C ALA A 18 -45.70 5.55 -38.90
N LEU A 19 -45.40 4.52 -38.11
CA LEU A 19 -44.25 4.45 -37.22
C LEU A 19 -42.98 4.36 -38.07
N SER A 20 -42.39 5.51 -38.40
CA SER A 20 -41.02 5.60 -38.92
C SER A 20 -40.06 5.42 -37.74
N CYS A 21 -39.52 4.21 -37.58
CA CYS A 21 -38.39 3.94 -36.70
C CYS A 21 -37.18 4.77 -37.14
N LEU A 22 -37.00 5.95 -36.56
CA LEU A 22 -35.72 6.64 -36.54
C LEU A 22 -34.88 6.01 -35.44
N SER A 23 -33.99 5.11 -35.86
CA SER A 23 -32.89 4.60 -35.06
C SER A 23 -32.05 5.79 -34.61
N THR A 24 -32.25 6.27 -33.38
CA THR A 24 -31.23 7.08 -32.71
C THR A 24 -30.06 6.13 -32.45
N VAL A 25 -29.10 6.11 -33.39
CA VAL A 25 -27.77 5.60 -33.14
C VAL A 25 -27.24 6.43 -31.98
N ARG A 26 -27.25 5.84 -30.77
CA ARG A 26 -26.42 6.32 -29.67
C ARG A 26 -25.01 6.32 -30.23
N ALA A 27 -24.43 7.51 -30.37
CA ALA A 27 -23.00 7.63 -30.48
C ALA A 27 -22.43 6.85 -29.30
N ASP A 28 -21.67 5.79 -29.60
CA ASP A 28 -20.79 5.18 -28.63
C ASP A 28 -20.00 6.33 -28.00
N ASP A 29 -20.09 6.47 -26.69
CA ASP A 29 -19.14 7.23 -25.89
C ASP A 29 -17.79 6.54 -26.11
N VAL A 30 -17.09 6.93 -27.18
CA VAL A 30 -15.65 6.72 -27.31
C VAL A 30 -15.07 7.53 -26.17
N ALA A 31 -14.87 6.88 -25.04
CA ALA A 31 -14.12 7.41 -23.92
C ALA A 31 -12.80 7.93 -24.51
N VAL A 32 -12.68 9.25 -24.62
CA VAL A 32 -11.45 9.90 -25.06
C VAL A 32 -10.37 9.41 -24.11
N ALA A 33 -9.47 8.56 -24.60
CA ALA A 33 -8.37 8.06 -23.81
C ALA A 33 -7.61 9.28 -23.27
N LYS A 34 -7.60 9.45 -21.95
CA LYS A 34 -6.80 10.51 -21.32
C LYS A 34 -5.37 10.37 -21.85
N PRO A 35 -4.73 11.46 -22.32
CA PRO A 35 -3.38 11.38 -22.87
C PRO A 35 -2.44 10.75 -21.83
N THR A 36 -1.61 9.81 -22.28
CA THR A 36 -0.61 9.16 -21.44
C THR A 36 0.28 10.23 -20.81
N PRO A 37 0.43 10.27 -19.47
CA PRO A 37 1.27 11.27 -18.83
C PRO A 37 2.71 11.14 -19.31
N THR A 38 3.36 12.27 -19.55
CA THR A 38 4.77 12.33 -19.93
C THR A 38 5.63 12.50 -18.67
N PRO A 39 6.65 11.66 -18.44
CA PRO A 39 7.54 11.83 -17.30
C PRO A 39 8.33 13.13 -17.42
N ALA A 40 8.52 13.83 -16.31
CA ALA A 40 9.35 15.03 -16.23
C ALA A 40 10.85 14.70 -16.26
N ILE A 41 11.21 13.50 -15.79
CA ILE A 41 12.57 12.97 -15.81
C ILE A 41 12.48 11.50 -16.24
N SER A 42 13.34 11.07 -17.16
CA SER A 42 13.51 9.66 -17.52
C SER A 42 14.99 9.33 -17.54
N LEU A 43 15.40 8.39 -16.69
CA LEU A 43 16.80 8.00 -16.51
C LEU A 43 17.01 6.54 -16.92
N PRO A 44 17.94 6.24 -17.84
CA PRO A 44 18.28 4.87 -18.17
C PRO A 44 19.07 4.24 -17.01
N LEU A 45 18.66 3.05 -16.57
CA LEU A 45 19.30 2.31 -15.47
C LEU A 45 20.19 1.16 -15.96
N ASP A 46 20.20 0.88 -17.25
CA ASP A 46 20.94 -0.23 -17.85
C ASP A 46 22.46 -0.10 -17.65
N ALA A 47 22.97 1.12 -17.74
CA ALA A 47 24.37 1.46 -17.46
C ALA A 47 24.75 1.24 -15.98
N MET A 48 23.78 1.26 -15.07
CA MET A 48 23.96 0.96 -13.65
C MET A 48 23.91 -0.55 -13.36
N GLY A 49 23.66 -1.38 -14.38
CA GLY A 49 23.56 -2.84 -14.26
C GLY A 49 22.16 -3.34 -13.87
N TYR A 50 21.15 -2.47 -13.84
CA TYR A 50 19.78 -2.89 -13.58
C TYR A 50 19.25 -3.77 -14.72
N ARG A 51 18.60 -4.86 -14.35
CA ARG A 51 17.88 -5.73 -15.27
C ARG A 51 16.55 -6.10 -14.64
N PRO A 52 15.41 -5.74 -15.26
CA PRO A 52 14.10 -6.05 -14.72
C PRO A 52 13.90 -7.56 -14.65
N ALA A 53 13.26 -8.03 -13.58
CA ALA A 53 12.86 -9.41 -13.47
C ALA A 53 11.66 -9.69 -14.39
N THR A 54 11.86 -10.59 -15.35
CA THR A 54 10.83 -11.01 -16.31
C THR A 54 10.40 -12.47 -16.12
N SER A 55 10.99 -13.18 -15.16
CA SER A 55 10.66 -14.58 -14.90
C SER A 55 9.25 -14.72 -14.32
N PRO A 56 8.36 -15.52 -14.96
CA PRO A 56 7.04 -15.80 -14.43
C PRO A 56 7.08 -16.39 -13.01
N VAL A 57 8.07 -17.23 -12.71
CA VAL A 57 8.24 -17.82 -11.37
C VAL A 57 8.45 -16.73 -10.31
N SER A 58 9.32 -15.75 -10.60
CA SER A 58 9.60 -14.65 -9.67
C SER A 58 8.38 -13.75 -9.46
N LEU A 59 7.61 -13.49 -10.52
CA LEU A 59 6.36 -12.72 -10.44
C LEU A 59 5.29 -13.47 -9.64
N ARG A 60 5.15 -14.78 -9.84
CA ARG A 60 4.20 -15.64 -9.09
C ARG A 60 4.54 -15.68 -7.60
N ALA A 61 5.82 -15.91 -7.30
CA ALA A 61 6.31 -16.05 -5.92
C ALA A 61 6.33 -14.72 -5.15
N GLY A 62 6.16 -13.58 -5.84
CA GLY A 62 6.10 -12.28 -5.19
C GLY A 62 7.47 -11.73 -4.77
N TYR A 63 8.53 -12.16 -5.45
CA TYR A 63 9.91 -11.82 -5.11
C TYR A 63 10.22 -10.35 -5.35
N THR A 64 10.88 -9.72 -4.37
CA THR A 64 11.37 -8.34 -4.45
C THR A 64 12.66 -8.31 -5.26
N ASN A 65 12.59 -7.91 -6.53
CA ASN A 65 13.78 -7.84 -7.40
C ASN A 65 14.36 -6.43 -7.52
N ALA A 66 13.54 -5.41 -7.30
CA ALA A 66 13.96 -4.03 -7.32
C ALA A 66 13.06 -3.15 -6.45
N THR A 67 13.65 -2.09 -5.90
CA THR A 67 12.90 -1.03 -5.24
C THR A 67 13.34 0.35 -5.72
N VAL A 68 12.43 1.32 -5.66
CA VAL A 68 12.69 2.76 -5.82
C VAL A 68 12.01 3.47 -4.68
N ASN A 69 12.75 4.34 -3.98
CA ASN A 69 12.20 5.13 -2.88
C ASN A 69 12.81 6.53 -2.88
N PHE A 70 12.00 7.54 -2.64
CA PHE A 70 12.51 8.89 -2.38
C PHE A 70 13.24 8.95 -1.03
N ILE A 71 14.43 9.53 -1.06
CA ILE A 71 15.15 9.97 0.14
C ILE A 71 14.65 11.38 0.50
N ASP A 72 14.61 12.24 -0.51
CA ASP A 72 14.12 13.61 -0.49
C ASP A 72 13.67 14.00 -1.93
N PRO A 73 13.16 15.21 -2.20
CA PRO A 73 12.68 15.58 -3.55
C PRO A 73 13.72 15.55 -4.68
N GLN A 74 15.01 15.41 -4.38
CA GLN A 74 16.13 15.43 -5.33
C GLN A 74 16.94 14.13 -5.36
N HIS A 75 16.72 13.21 -4.41
CA HIS A 75 17.49 11.99 -4.30
C HIS A 75 16.59 10.75 -4.19
N LEU A 76 16.93 9.72 -4.96
CA LEU A 76 16.28 8.41 -4.93
C LEU A 76 17.25 7.34 -4.45
N LEU A 77 16.77 6.43 -3.62
CA LEU A 77 17.41 5.15 -3.33
C LEU A 77 16.79 4.10 -4.26
N VAL A 78 17.60 3.56 -5.17
CA VAL A 78 17.21 2.48 -6.07
C VAL A 78 17.97 1.22 -5.69
N THR A 79 17.27 0.10 -5.53
CA THR A 79 17.89 -1.19 -5.26
C THR A 79 17.49 -2.20 -6.31
N PHE A 80 18.38 -3.14 -6.63
CA PHE A 80 18.07 -4.24 -7.54
C PHE A 80 18.98 -5.45 -7.34
N THR A 81 18.43 -6.64 -7.60
CA THR A 81 19.18 -7.89 -7.58
C THR A 81 20.26 -7.91 -8.68
N THR A 82 21.49 -8.27 -8.32
CA THR A 82 22.59 -8.45 -9.27
C THR A 82 22.85 -9.93 -9.54
N LYS A 83 23.17 -10.28 -10.79
CA LYS A 83 23.55 -11.64 -11.17
C LYS A 83 25.07 -11.78 -11.05
N LYS A 84 25.53 -12.39 -9.97
CA LYS A 84 26.95 -12.66 -9.70
C LYS A 84 27.13 -14.05 -9.11
N LEU A 85 28.34 -14.59 -9.19
CA LEU A 85 28.70 -15.81 -8.47
C LEU A 85 28.68 -15.52 -6.97
N ILE A 86 28.06 -16.41 -6.21
CA ILE A 86 27.91 -16.26 -4.77
C ILE A 86 28.96 -17.13 -4.08
N PRO A 87 29.91 -16.55 -3.34
CA PRO A 87 30.86 -17.32 -2.56
C PRO A 87 30.13 -18.09 -1.46
N ARG A 88 30.52 -19.36 -1.26
CA ARG A 88 30.05 -20.14 -0.12
C ARG A 88 30.44 -19.44 1.18
N SER A 89 29.50 -19.33 2.11
CA SER A 89 29.73 -18.77 3.44
C SER A 89 29.51 -19.83 4.50
N SER A 90 30.25 -19.77 5.60
CA SER A 90 29.99 -20.59 6.78
C SER A 90 28.70 -20.20 7.51
N GLU A 91 28.15 -19.03 7.23
CA GLU A 91 26.91 -18.49 7.84
C GLU A 91 25.64 -18.88 7.05
N GLN A 92 25.80 -19.61 5.95
CA GLN A 92 24.68 -20.05 5.11
C GLN A 92 23.86 -21.11 5.86
N ARG A 93 22.56 -20.85 5.99
CA ARG A 93 21.58 -21.76 6.60
C ARG A 93 20.91 -22.60 5.51
N GLU A 94 20.38 -23.75 5.92
CA GLU A 94 19.54 -24.56 5.03
C GLU A 94 18.28 -23.75 4.65
N GLY A 95 17.97 -23.69 3.35
CA GLY A 95 16.85 -22.91 2.83
C GLY A 95 17.17 -21.47 2.41
N ASP A 96 18.39 -20.96 2.66
CA ASP A 96 18.80 -19.64 2.15
C ASP A 96 18.76 -19.59 0.61
N ASP A 97 18.07 -18.59 0.05
CA ASP A 97 18.10 -18.20 -1.37
C ASP A 97 18.98 -16.96 -1.53
N ASP A 98 20.27 -17.18 -1.26
CA ASP A 98 21.28 -16.13 -1.29
C ASP A 98 21.30 -15.40 -2.63
N HIS A 99 21.38 -14.08 -2.56
CA HIS A 99 21.69 -13.24 -3.71
C HIS A 99 22.24 -11.89 -3.27
N PHE A 100 22.74 -11.14 -4.25
CA PHE A 100 23.22 -9.79 -4.02
C PHE A 100 22.19 -8.76 -4.46
N VAL A 101 22.00 -7.74 -3.64
CA VAL A 101 21.22 -6.54 -3.95
C VAL A 101 22.19 -5.37 -4.01
N ARG A 102 22.30 -4.73 -5.17
CA ARG A 102 23.00 -3.45 -5.31
C ARG A 102 22.04 -2.33 -4.92
N ALA A 103 22.53 -1.38 -4.16
CA ALA A 103 21.81 -0.18 -3.77
C ALA A 103 22.57 1.05 -4.27
N VAL A 104 21.87 1.96 -4.97
CA VAL A 104 22.43 3.17 -5.55
C VAL A 104 21.61 4.38 -5.14
N VAL A 105 22.30 5.45 -4.73
CA VAL A 105 21.70 6.76 -4.47
C VAL A 105 21.87 7.60 -5.73
N ILE A 106 20.76 7.98 -6.34
CA ILE A 106 20.71 8.72 -7.60
C ILE A 106 20.25 10.16 -7.33
N HIS A 107 20.99 11.13 -7.83
CA HIS A 107 20.59 12.54 -7.87
C HIS A 107 19.70 12.83 -9.09
N LEU A 108 18.68 13.65 -8.88
CA LEU A 108 17.75 14.12 -9.90
C LEU A 108 18.05 15.58 -10.29
N PRO A 109 17.91 15.97 -11.56
CA PRO A 109 17.47 15.16 -12.71
C PRO A 109 18.62 14.53 -13.51
N ASP A 110 19.88 14.75 -13.13
CA ASP A 110 21.04 14.36 -13.96
C ASP A 110 21.37 12.86 -13.93
N GLY A 111 20.76 12.10 -13.02
CA GLY A 111 20.96 10.65 -12.88
C GLY A 111 22.32 10.29 -12.30
N LYS A 112 23.04 11.24 -11.69
CA LYS A 112 24.36 10.98 -11.12
C LYS A 112 24.25 10.06 -9.91
N VAL A 113 25.01 8.97 -9.93
CA VAL A 113 25.17 8.09 -8.76
C VAL A 113 26.07 8.79 -7.75
N LEU A 114 25.53 9.07 -6.57
CA LEU A 114 26.25 9.74 -5.48
C LEU A 114 26.95 8.75 -4.55
N ARG A 115 26.28 7.63 -4.27
CA ARG A 115 26.75 6.57 -3.39
C ARG A 115 26.20 5.24 -3.86
N GLU A 116 26.92 4.18 -3.56
CA GLU A 116 26.46 2.82 -3.83
C GLU A 116 27.03 1.83 -2.83
N THR A 117 26.33 0.72 -2.67
CA THR A 117 26.79 -0.42 -1.87
C THR A 117 26.14 -1.70 -2.39
N GLU A 118 26.56 -2.84 -1.86
CA GLU A 118 25.99 -4.15 -2.18
C GLU A 118 25.74 -4.93 -0.89
N TRP A 119 24.58 -5.57 -0.81
CA TRP A 119 24.17 -6.40 0.31
C TRP A 119 24.00 -7.84 -0.15
N ARG A 120 24.53 -8.79 0.62
CA ARG A 120 24.12 -10.19 0.52
C ARG A 120 22.84 -10.35 1.34
N VAL A 121 21.79 -10.80 0.69
CA VAL A 121 20.51 -11.12 1.33
C VAL A 121 20.23 -12.62 1.16
N HIS A 122 19.46 -13.19 2.09
CA HIS A 122 19.32 -14.64 2.24
C HIS A 122 17.97 -15.18 1.75
N ASP A 123 17.07 -14.30 1.31
CA ASP A 123 15.76 -14.64 0.79
C ASP A 123 15.24 -13.51 -0.11
N ARG A 124 14.14 -13.74 -0.82
CA ARG A 124 13.55 -12.79 -1.79
C ARG A 124 12.32 -12.02 -1.29
N ALA A 125 12.05 -12.05 0.01
CA ALA A 125 10.99 -11.24 0.60
C ALA A 125 11.33 -9.74 0.50
N SER A 126 10.41 -8.87 0.91
CA SER A 126 10.74 -7.45 1.05
C SER A 126 11.91 -7.27 2.00
N TYR A 127 12.79 -6.35 1.65
CA TYR A 127 14.02 -6.09 2.40
C TYR A 127 14.23 -4.61 2.67
N LEU A 128 13.42 -3.70 2.12
CA LEU A 128 13.60 -2.26 2.29
C LEU A 128 12.26 -1.56 2.52
N TRP A 129 12.20 -0.72 3.54
CA TRP A 129 11.05 0.13 3.84
C TRP A 129 11.50 1.56 4.14
N PRO A 130 10.84 2.60 3.59
CA PRO A 130 11.10 3.97 3.99
C PRO A 130 10.60 4.20 5.42
N LEU A 131 11.43 4.86 6.24
CA LEU A 131 11.09 5.30 7.61
C LEU A 131 10.74 6.79 7.66
N GLY A 132 10.73 7.47 6.51
CA GLY A 132 10.58 8.92 6.41
C GLY A 132 11.90 9.67 6.66
N LYS A 133 11.90 10.97 6.33
CA LYS A 133 13.06 11.87 6.53
C LYS A 133 14.39 11.33 5.93
N GLY A 134 14.29 10.63 4.80
CA GLY A 134 15.45 10.04 4.12
C GLY A 134 16.07 8.82 4.79
N HIS A 135 15.42 8.25 5.81
CA HIS A 135 15.88 7.05 6.51
C HIS A 135 15.13 5.81 6.02
N PHE A 136 15.77 4.65 6.12
CA PHE A 136 15.20 3.38 5.68
C PHE A 136 15.45 2.28 6.69
N LEU A 137 14.58 1.27 6.68
CA LEU A 137 14.82 -0.01 7.32
C LEU A 137 15.24 -1.02 6.27
N LEU A 138 16.40 -1.63 6.47
CA LEU A 138 16.91 -2.77 5.71
C LEU A 138 16.73 -4.03 6.54
N ARG A 139 16.13 -5.06 5.95
CA ARG A 139 16.05 -6.41 6.53
C ARG A 139 17.01 -7.34 5.82
N ILE A 140 17.81 -8.08 6.59
CA ILE A 140 18.60 -9.21 6.11
C ILE A 140 18.25 -10.39 7.00
N ARG A 141 17.48 -11.35 6.47
CA ARG A 141 16.92 -12.47 7.25
C ARG A 141 16.05 -11.97 8.43
N GLY A 142 16.43 -12.27 9.67
CA GLY A 142 15.76 -11.81 10.90
C GLY A 142 16.28 -10.46 11.42
N ASP A 143 17.43 -10.00 10.90
CA ASP A 143 18.07 -8.79 11.38
C ASP A 143 17.53 -7.55 10.68
N LEU A 144 17.38 -6.49 11.46
CA LEU A 144 16.91 -5.19 11.01
C LEU A 144 18.00 -4.13 11.20
N TYR A 145 18.21 -3.33 10.16
CA TYR A 145 19.20 -2.27 10.12
C TYR A 145 18.56 -0.96 9.71
N SER A 146 18.96 0.16 10.31
CA SER A 146 18.62 1.48 9.77
C SER A 146 19.65 1.91 8.74
N LEU A 147 19.20 2.56 7.69
CA LEU A 147 20.03 3.26 6.72
C LEU A 147 19.79 4.77 6.80
N ASP A 148 20.85 5.53 6.68
CA ASP A 148 20.85 6.98 6.44
C ASP A 148 21.77 7.24 5.23
N PRO A 149 21.25 7.07 4.00
CA PRO A 149 22.07 7.07 2.80
C PRO A 149 22.77 8.41 2.55
N MET A 150 22.21 9.52 3.03
CA MET A 150 22.78 10.87 2.86
C MET A 150 23.64 11.30 4.06
N GLY A 151 23.51 10.61 5.20
CA GLY A 151 24.27 10.82 6.42
C GLY A 151 25.79 10.73 6.29
N SER A 152 26.45 11.12 7.39
CA SER A 152 27.92 11.10 7.49
C SER A 152 28.47 9.78 8.04
N PHE A 153 27.66 9.02 8.78
CA PHE A 153 28.05 7.74 9.36
C PHE A 153 28.15 6.65 8.28
N ASN A 154 29.13 5.75 8.40
CA ASN A 154 29.29 4.53 7.57
C ASN A 154 28.89 4.70 6.09
N LYS A 155 29.46 5.72 5.43
CA LYS A 155 29.03 6.17 4.10
C LYS A 155 29.09 5.06 3.03
N GLU A 156 30.08 4.17 3.14
CA GLU A 156 30.30 3.03 2.24
C GLU A 156 29.20 1.97 2.31
N GLN A 157 28.43 1.95 3.41
CA GLN A 157 27.29 1.07 3.63
C GLN A 157 26.00 1.89 3.77
N LEU A 158 25.93 3.07 3.17
CA LEU A 158 24.73 3.94 3.19
C LEU A 158 24.22 4.23 4.62
N GLY A 159 25.14 4.45 5.56
CA GLY A 159 24.76 4.75 6.94
C GLY A 159 24.21 3.57 7.73
N LYS A 160 24.41 2.33 7.26
CA LYS A 160 23.91 1.12 7.91
C LYS A 160 24.32 1.02 9.38
N ARG A 161 23.33 0.89 10.25
CA ARG A 161 23.45 0.62 11.70
C ARG A 161 22.50 -0.50 12.08
N THR A 162 22.93 -1.42 12.94
CA THR A 162 22.08 -2.46 13.50
C THR A 162 20.99 -1.85 14.38
N LEU A 163 19.74 -2.29 14.20
CA LEU A 163 18.60 -1.89 15.03
C LEU A 163 18.07 -3.03 15.88
N LEU A 164 17.94 -4.21 15.29
CA LEU A 164 17.46 -5.40 15.97
C LEU A 164 18.18 -6.61 15.38
N GLU A 165 18.77 -7.42 16.25
CA GLU A 165 19.30 -8.74 15.90
C GLU A 165 18.31 -9.78 16.42
N SER A 166 17.98 -10.76 15.58
CA SER A 166 16.99 -11.78 15.93
C SER A 166 17.33 -13.10 15.25
N ASP A 167 17.39 -14.15 16.06
CA ASP A 167 17.45 -15.52 15.55
C ASP A 167 16.08 -16.06 15.15
N ASP A 168 14.99 -15.40 15.56
CA ASP A 168 13.63 -15.75 15.14
C ASP A 168 13.37 -15.44 13.67
N ASP A 169 12.52 -16.25 13.05
CA ASP A 169 12.06 -16.05 11.69
C ASP A 169 11.05 -14.89 11.66
N LEU A 170 11.36 -13.86 10.86
CA LEU A 170 10.46 -12.73 10.64
C LEU A 170 9.28 -13.16 9.77
N GLN A 171 8.07 -13.04 10.30
CA GLN A 171 6.83 -13.37 9.60
C GLN A 171 6.24 -12.15 8.88
N ALA A 172 6.18 -11.02 9.58
CA ALA A 172 5.63 -9.79 9.04
C ALA A 172 6.31 -8.56 9.65
N LEU A 173 6.26 -7.48 8.87
CA LEU A 173 6.76 -6.18 9.26
C LEU A 173 5.82 -5.12 8.70
N GLU A 174 5.18 -4.37 9.60
CA GLU A 174 4.20 -3.35 9.25
C GLU A 174 4.53 -2.03 9.96
N PHE A 175 4.06 -0.91 9.40
CA PHE A 175 4.33 0.43 9.92
C PHE A 175 3.05 1.27 9.97
N SER A 176 2.96 2.17 10.95
CA SER A 176 2.03 3.29 10.88
C SER A 176 2.34 4.16 9.65
N PRO A 177 1.36 4.88 9.08
CA PRO A 177 1.59 5.75 7.93
C PRO A 177 2.70 6.76 8.14
N SER A 178 2.73 7.38 9.32
CA SER A 178 3.74 8.35 9.75
C SER A 178 5.10 7.72 10.08
N ARG A 179 5.23 6.39 10.01
CA ARG A 179 6.46 5.62 10.24
C ARG A 179 7.05 5.80 11.64
N ASP A 180 6.21 6.12 12.61
CA ASP A 180 6.58 6.33 14.02
C ASP A 180 6.28 5.12 14.92
N LEU A 181 5.55 4.13 14.41
CA LEU A 181 5.24 2.85 15.04
C LEU A 181 5.49 1.71 14.05
N MET A 182 6.22 0.68 14.49
CA MET A 182 6.52 -0.53 13.72
C MET A 182 6.02 -1.75 14.48
N LEU A 183 5.33 -2.63 13.77
CA LEU A 183 4.96 -3.96 14.23
C LEU A 183 5.93 -4.96 13.63
N VAL A 184 6.63 -5.71 14.50
CA VAL A 184 7.50 -6.81 14.13
C VAL A 184 6.86 -8.10 14.60
N GLU A 185 6.60 -9.02 13.67
CA GLU A 185 6.06 -10.34 13.97
C GLU A 185 7.10 -11.41 13.72
N THR A 186 7.39 -12.22 14.73
CA THR A 186 8.40 -13.28 14.65
C THR A 186 7.87 -14.61 15.15
N THR A 187 8.48 -15.69 14.67
CA THR A 187 8.29 -17.05 15.19
C THR A 187 9.63 -17.68 15.52
N PRO A 188 9.72 -18.52 16.55
CA PRO A 188 10.95 -19.26 16.82
C PRO A 188 11.43 -20.05 15.59
N PRO A 189 12.73 -20.07 15.29
CA PRO A 189 13.26 -20.66 14.07
C PRO A 189 13.11 -22.18 14.08
N MET A 190 12.95 -22.79 12.90
CA MET A 190 12.98 -24.26 12.80
C MET A 190 14.38 -24.78 13.11
N LYS A 191 14.46 -25.77 14.01
CA LYS A 191 15.68 -26.51 14.31
C LYS A 191 15.72 -27.79 13.47
N ILE A 192 16.93 -28.25 13.21
CA ILE A 192 17.16 -29.52 12.52
C ILE A 192 16.53 -30.65 13.34
N GLY A 193 15.59 -31.38 12.72
CA GLY A 193 14.86 -32.48 13.35
C GLY A 193 13.46 -32.11 13.86
N ASP A 194 13.07 -30.83 13.81
CA ASP A 194 11.69 -30.42 14.08
C ASP A 194 10.75 -30.96 12.99
N ASP A 195 9.55 -31.41 13.38
CA ASP A 195 8.53 -31.84 12.41
C ASP A 195 8.01 -30.61 11.62
N PRO A 196 8.06 -30.62 10.28
CA PRO A 196 7.46 -29.57 9.46
C PRO A 196 5.98 -29.31 9.76
N ALA A 197 5.24 -30.31 10.25
CA ALA A 197 3.85 -30.15 10.67
C ALA A 197 3.71 -29.23 11.91
N GLU A 198 4.68 -29.24 12.83
CA GLU A 198 4.69 -28.39 14.02
C GLU A 198 4.99 -26.92 13.71
N ALA A 199 5.49 -26.60 12.52
CA ALA A 199 5.74 -25.22 12.10
C ALA A 199 4.47 -24.35 12.15
N LYS A 200 3.29 -24.96 11.89
CA LYS A 200 2.00 -24.26 11.89
C LYS A 200 1.45 -23.96 13.28
N ASP A 201 1.92 -24.68 14.31
CA ASP A 201 1.44 -24.51 15.68
C ASP A 201 2.31 -23.55 16.50
N ARG A 202 3.35 -22.98 15.89
CA ARG A 202 4.27 -22.07 16.57
C ARG A 202 3.59 -20.74 16.85
N PRO A 203 3.74 -20.19 18.07
CA PRO A 203 3.17 -18.89 18.38
C PRO A 203 3.89 -17.80 17.59
N VAL A 204 3.11 -16.89 17.03
CA VAL A 204 3.60 -15.63 16.45
C VAL A 204 3.68 -14.59 17.56
N SER A 205 4.86 -14.00 17.74
CA SER A 205 5.11 -12.92 18.68
C SER A 205 5.04 -11.58 17.94
N ALA A 206 4.02 -10.79 18.23
CA ALA A 206 3.84 -9.43 17.70
C ALA A 206 4.40 -8.41 18.69
N THR A 207 5.46 -7.69 18.31
CA THR A 207 6.07 -6.65 19.16
C THR A 207 5.95 -5.28 18.49
N PHE A 208 5.44 -4.30 19.23
CA PHE A 208 5.32 -2.92 18.78
C PHE A 208 6.51 -2.09 19.24
N TYR A 209 7.16 -1.41 18.30
CA TYR A 209 8.27 -0.50 18.54
C TYR A 209 7.90 0.90 18.08
N ARG A 210 8.05 1.89 18.97
CA ARG A 210 8.09 3.29 18.58
C ARG A 210 9.44 3.58 17.93
N LEU A 211 9.43 4.22 16.78
CA LEU A 211 10.64 4.70 16.13
C LEU A 211 10.83 6.19 16.40
N ALA A 212 12.07 6.58 16.66
CA ALA A 212 12.47 7.97 16.71
C ALA A 212 13.82 8.12 16.03
N ILE A 213 14.00 9.20 15.28
CA ILE A 213 15.30 9.61 14.75
C ILE A 213 15.84 10.67 15.69
N ASP A 214 17.01 10.44 16.27
CA ASP A 214 17.66 11.41 17.14
C ASP A 214 18.44 12.49 16.35
N GLU A 215 18.98 13.46 17.06
CA GLU A 215 19.74 14.59 16.47
C GLU A 215 20.96 14.14 15.66
N THR A 216 21.45 12.91 15.87
CA THR A 216 22.59 12.34 15.13
C THR A 216 22.17 11.62 13.85
N GLY A 217 20.86 11.55 13.55
CA GLY A 217 20.31 10.74 12.47
C GLY A 217 20.24 9.24 12.80
N ALA A 218 20.46 8.85 14.06
CA ALA A 218 20.33 7.46 14.45
C ALA A 218 18.85 7.12 14.71
N VAL A 219 18.37 6.03 14.12
CA VAL A 219 17.05 5.47 14.44
C VAL A 219 17.13 4.75 15.78
N ARG A 220 16.18 5.01 16.67
CA ARG A 220 16.06 4.37 17.98
C ARG A 220 14.71 3.67 18.08
N LEU A 221 14.73 2.47 18.64
CA LEU A 221 13.55 1.67 18.92
C LEU A 221 13.20 1.76 20.41
N GLY A 222 11.94 2.06 20.71
CA GLY A 222 11.38 1.93 22.05
C GLY A 222 10.28 0.88 22.05
N ASN A 223 10.43 -0.21 22.79
CA ASN A 223 9.38 -1.21 22.93
C ASN A 223 8.13 -0.58 23.57
N ARG A 224 6.95 -0.86 22.99
CA ARG A 224 5.65 -0.32 23.42
C ARG A 224 4.63 -1.38 23.78
N GLY A 225 4.97 -2.65 23.63
CA GLY A 225 4.08 -3.76 23.98
C GLY A 225 4.32 -4.98 23.10
N ARG A 226 3.87 -6.12 23.60
CA ARG A 226 3.90 -7.39 22.90
C ARG A 226 2.56 -8.10 23.03
N ALA A 227 2.18 -8.82 21.99
CA ALA A 227 1.11 -9.79 22.00
C ALA A 227 1.60 -11.10 21.37
N THR A 228 0.86 -12.18 21.63
CA THR A 228 1.12 -13.50 21.03
C THR A 228 -0.17 -14.03 20.41
N SER A 229 -0.06 -14.60 19.22
CA SER A 229 -1.16 -15.20 18.47
C SER A 229 -0.72 -16.54 17.87
N LYS A 230 -1.67 -17.30 17.33
CA LYS A 230 -1.35 -18.49 16.52
C LYS A 230 -1.01 -18.16 15.07
N GLU A 231 -1.43 -16.98 14.60
CA GLU A 231 -1.27 -16.54 13.22
C GLU A 231 -0.79 -15.08 13.19
N ALA A 232 -0.12 -14.70 12.11
CA ALA A 232 0.29 -13.32 11.84
C ALA A 232 -0.92 -12.38 11.86
N PHE A 233 -0.76 -11.19 12.44
CA PHE A 233 -1.81 -10.20 12.41
C PHE A 233 -1.85 -9.50 11.05
N SER A 234 -3.03 -9.04 10.64
CA SER A 234 -3.21 -8.15 9.48
C SER A 234 -3.94 -6.92 10.00
N LEU A 235 -3.20 -5.92 10.44
CA LEU A 235 -3.76 -4.77 11.17
C LEU A 235 -3.76 -3.51 10.31
N ALA A 236 -4.84 -2.75 10.38
CA ALA A 236 -4.81 -1.34 10.01
C ALA A 236 -4.58 -0.55 11.29
N PHE A 237 -3.41 0.09 11.45
CA PHE A 237 -3.07 0.79 12.69
C PHE A 237 -2.31 2.11 12.46
N THR A 238 -2.34 2.96 13.47
CA THR A 238 -1.52 4.17 13.59
C THR A 238 -0.83 4.17 14.95
N SER A 239 -0.01 5.17 15.27
CA SER A 239 0.53 5.31 16.62
C SER A 239 -0.51 5.58 17.71
N MET A 240 -1.77 5.84 17.33
CA MET A 240 -2.87 6.11 18.25
C MET A 240 -3.70 4.87 18.58
N GLY A 241 -3.73 3.86 17.72
CA GLY A 241 -4.62 2.70 17.89
C GLY A 241 -4.74 1.81 16.67
N VAL A 242 -5.67 0.87 16.75
CA VAL A 242 -5.95 -0.15 15.72
C VAL A 242 -7.38 0.02 15.22
N LEU A 243 -7.54 -0.03 13.90
CA LEU A 243 -8.82 0.01 13.22
C LEU A 243 -9.36 -1.41 13.02
N GLN A 244 -10.59 -1.63 13.43
CA GLN A 244 -11.32 -2.87 13.27
C GLN A 244 -12.49 -2.68 12.31
N THR A 245 -12.58 -3.56 11.32
CA THR A 245 -13.74 -3.64 10.43
C THR A 245 -14.78 -4.56 11.06
N VAL A 246 -15.96 -4.01 11.40
CA VAL A 246 -17.06 -4.71 12.07
C VAL A 246 -18.21 -4.94 11.08
N ARG A 247 -18.82 -6.13 11.11
CA ARG A 247 -20.01 -6.41 10.30
C ARG A 247 -21.25 -5.96 11.04
N GLU A 248 -21.97 -4.97 10.51
CA GLU A 248 -23.25 -4.53 11.09
C GLU A 248 -24.43 -5.27 10.45
N ASP A 249 -24.43 -5.43 9.13
CA ASP A 249 -25.39 -6.25 8.42
C ASP A 249 -24.78 -7.01 7.21
N ARG A 250 -25.60 -7.43 6.23
CA ARG A 250 -25.12 -8.15 5.05
C ARG A 250 -24.33 -7.29 4.07
N THR A 251 -24.60 -5.99 4.04
CA THR A 251 -24.09 -5.01 3.07
C THR A 251 -23.55 -3.74 3.71
N HIS A 252 -23.55 -3.67 5.03
CA HIS A 252 -23.05 -2.54 5.82
C HIS A 252 -21.97 -3.01 6.80
N TRP A 253 -20.85 -2.29 6.79
CA TRP A 253 -19.70 -2.54 7.63
C TRP A 253 -19.36 -1.29 8.42
N GLY A 254 -19.25 -1.42 9.73
CA GLY A 254 -18.75 -0.38 10.63
C GLY A 254 -17.22 -0.39 10.68
N PHE A 255 -16.67 0.73 11.15
CA PHE A 255 -15.25 0.85 11.47
C PHE A 255 -15.10 1.34 12.91
N ASP A 256 -14.48 0.51 13.75
CA ASP A 256 -14.21 0.82 15.15
C ASP A 256 -12.72 1.09 15.33
N PHE A 257 -12.36 2.28 15.82
CA PHE A 257 -10.98 2.62 16.15
C PHE A 257 -10.72 2.46 17.64
N HIS A 258 -9.97 1.41 17.98
CA HIS A 258 -9.55 1.12 19.35
C HIS A 258 -8.23 1.82 19.64
N THR A 259 -8.32 2.93 20.36
CA THR A 259 -7.13 3.68 20.78
C THR A 259 -6.30 2.86 21.78
N PHE A 260 -4.98 3.00 21.74
CA PHE A 260 -4.10 2.42 22.76
C PHE A 260 -4.30 3.02 24.16
N ALA A 261 -5.00 4.16 24.25
CA ALA A 261 -5.47 4.78 25.48
C ALA A 261 -6.77 4.15 26.03
N GLY A 262 -7.32 3.12 25.37
CA GLY A 262 -8.48 2.35 25.85
C GLY A 262 -9.86 2.90 25.47
N LYS A 263 -9.93 3.98 24.68
CA LYS A 263 -11.19 4.47 24.09
C LYS A 263 -11.50 3.72 22.79
N ASN A 264 -12.79 3.44 22.56
CA ASN A 264 -13.30 3.02 21.26
C ASN A 264 -13.97 4.22 20.58
N ILE A 265 -13.75 4.39 19.28
CA ILE A 265 -14.34 5.44 18.46
C ILE A 265 -15.01 4.76 17.27
N GLU A 266 -16.33 4.82 17.23
CA GLU A 266 -17.11 4.38 16.07
C GLU A 266 -16.96 5.43 14.95
N LEU A 267 -16.63 4.98 13.75
CA LEU A 267 -16.40 5.82 12.59
C LEU A 267 -17.50 5.61 11.54
N ALA A 268 -17.48 6.42 10.48
CA ALA A 268 -18.45 6.30 9.39
C ALA A 268 -18.39 4.92 8.73
N GLY A 269 -19.52 4.22 8.67
CA GLY A 269 -19.63 2.91 8.03
C GLY A 269 -19.50 2.92 6.50
N PHE A 270 -19.38 1.72 5.93
CA PHE A 270 -19.16 1.49 4.51
C PHE A 270 -20.13 0.44 3.95
N ASN A 271 -20.95 0.88 2.98
CA ASN A 271 -21.86 0.01 2.26
C ASN A 271 -21.11 -0.88 1.26
N SER A 272 -20.79 -2.11 1.66
CA SER A 272 -20.05 -3.09 0.88
C SER A 272 -20.63 -4.49 1.04
N THR A 273 -20.77 -5.23 -0.07
CA THR A 273 -21.24 -6.63 -0.05
C THR A 273 -20.15 -7.63 0.36
N CYS A 274 -18.89 -7.21 0.46
CA CYS A 274 -17.77 -8.02 0.95
C CYS A 274 -17.06 -7.29 2.11
N ARG A 275 -16.28 -8.00 2.93
CA ARG A 275 -15.52 -7.39 4.03
C ARG A 275 -14.53 -6.36 3.50
N PRO A 276 -14.64 -5.07 3.89
CA PRO A 276 -13.70 -4.07 3.43
C PRO A 276 -12.28 -4.31 3.93
N ARG A 277 -11.30 -4.05 3.06
CA ARG A 277 -9.88 -3.97 3.45
C ARG A 277 -9.51 -2.51 3.62
N SER A 278 -9.07 -2.14 4.82
CA SER A 278 -8.75 -0.76 5.18
C SER A 278 -7.24 -0.55 5.26
N ILE A 279 -6.76 0.58 4.75
CA ILE A 279 -5.34 0.98 4.83
C ILE A 279 -5.27 2.45 5.19
N PHE A 280 -4.50 2.76 6.23
CA PHE A 280 -4.22 4.14 6.60
C PHE A 280 -3.25 4.79 5.60
N VAL A 281 -3.54 6.03 5.22
CA VAL A 281 -2.68 6.86 4.36
C VAL A 281 -2.07 8.03 5.13
N SER A 282 -2.67 8.38 6.26
CA SER A 282 -2.11 9.29 7.26
C SER A 282 -2.55 8.83 8.66
N ASP A 283 -2.04 9.46 9.72
CA ASP A 283 -2.51 9.15 11.08
C ASP A 283 -4.01 9.47 11.28
N ALA A 284 -4.60 10.29 10.40
CA ALA A 284 -5.97 10.77 10.51
C ALA A 284 -6.93 10.11 9.51
N GLU A 285 -6.40 9.56 8.42
CA GLU A 285 -7.19 9.16 7.25
C GLU A 285 -6.82 7.74 6.82
N PHE A 286 -7.84 6.99 6.46
CA PHE A 286 -7.70 5.69 5.82
C PHE A 286 -8.64 5.61 4.63
N TYR A 287 -8.32 4.72 3.70
CA TYR A 287 -9.27 4.33 2.69
C TYR A 287 -9.66 2.86 2.91
N ALA A 288 -10.82 2.48 2.39
CA ALA A 288 -11.28 1.11 2.38
C ALA A 288 -11.66 0.66 0.96
N TYR A 289 -11.30 -0.58 0.63
CA TYR A 289 -11.77 -1.27 -0.58
C TYR A 289 -12.86 -2.26 -0.24
N GLY A 290 -13.99 -2.16 -0.92
CA GLY A 290 -15.17 -3.02 -0.76
C GLY A 290 -15.73 -3.51 -2.10
N CYS A 291 -16.95 -4.03 -2.07
CA CYS A 291 -17.66 -4.61 -3.21
C CYS A 291 -19.08 -4.06 -3.33
N ARG A 292 -19.60 -3.93 -4.56
CA ARG A 292 -20.96 -3.47 -4.85
C ARG A 292 -21.76 -4.52 -5.61
N GLY A 293 -22.57 -5.29 -4.89
CA GLY A 293 -23.49 -6.25 -5.51
C GLY A 293 -22.80 -7.52 -6.03
N GLY A 294 -21.63 -7.86 -5.49
CA GLY A 294 -20.82 -9.01 -5.91
C GLY A 294 -19.34 -8.64 -6.03
N GLU A 295 -18.48 -9.63 -6.26
CA GLU A 295 -17.03 -9.40 -6.32
C GLU A 295 -16.57 -8.60 -7.55
N ASP A 296 -17.36 -8.54 -8.62
CA ASP A 296 -16.93 -7.95 -9.88
C ASP A 296 -16.97 -6.42 -9.91
N ARG A 297 -17.70 -5.79 -8.97
CA ARG A 297 -17.77 -4.32 -8.88
C ARG A 297 -17.13 -3.91 -7.58
N LYS A 298 -16.03 -3.17 -7.66
CA LYS A 298 -15.31 -2.74 -6.47
C LYS A 298 -15.74 -1.33 -6.06
N LEU A 299 -15.62 -1.06 -4.77
CA LEU A 299 -15.81 0.26 -4.18
C LEU A 299 -14.50 0.69 -3.55
N MET A 300 -14.22 1.99 -3.65
CA MET A 300 -13.17 2.63 -2.88
C MET A 300 -13.78 3.81 -2.14
N GLY A 301 -13.50 3.93 -0.85
CA GLY A 301 -13.94 5.06 -0.05
C GLY A 301 -12.83 5.61 0.84
N GLY A 302 -12.82 6.92 1.05
CA GLY A 302 -11.93 7.63 1.98
C GLY A 302 -12.68 8.03 3.24
N PHE A 303 -12.05 7.82 4.39
CA PHE A 303 -12.62 8.00 5.71
C PHE A 303 -11.60 8.69 6.63
N ASN A 304 -12.06 9.38 7.67
CA ASN A 304 -11.20 9.92 8.71
C ASN A 304 -11.57 9.41 10.12
N LEU A 305 -10.67 9.63 11.07
CA LEU A 305 -10.88 9.30 12.48
C LEU A 305 -11.82 10.29 13.20
N LEU A 306 -12.41 11.25 12.47
CA LEU A 306 -13.46 12.16 12.96
C LEU A 306 -14.86 11.65 12.60
N ALA A 307 -14.97 10.37 12.20
CA ALA A 307 -16.21 9.70 11.81
C ALA A 307 -16.88 10.30 10.55
N GLU A 308 -16.09 10.84 9.62
CA GLU A 308 -16.58 11.34 8.33
C GLU A 308 -16.18 10.39 7.19
N ALA A 309 -17.16 10.05 6.34
CA ALA A 309 -16.88 9.48 5.02
C ALA A 309 -16.64 10.63 4.03
N LYS A 310 -15.40 10.80 3.58
CA LYS A 310 -15.00 11.92 2.73
C LYS A 310 -15.50 11.75 1.30
N TRP A 311 -15.37 10.55 0.76
CA TRP A 311 -15.79 10.21 -0.60
C TRP A 311 -15.95 8.70 -0.74
N VAL A 312 -16.81 8.27 -1.66
CA VAL A 312 -16.95 6.86 -2.07
C VAL A 312 -17.26 6.84 -3.55
N PHE A 313 -16.50 6.06 -4.32
CA PHE A 313 -16.78 5.84 -5.74
C PHE A 313 -16.74 4.36 -6.11
N THR A 314 -17.39 4.04 -7.23
CA THR A 314 -17.31 2.70 -7.83
C THR A 314 -16.10 2.64 -8.72
N THR A 315 -15.32 1.58 -8.60
CA THR A 315 -14.16 1.32 -9.44
C THR A 315 -14.26 -0.08 -10.03
N ASN A 316 -13.82 -0.22 -11.28
CA ASN A 316 -13.68 -1.53 -11.91
C ASN A 316 -12.34 -2.19 -11.54
N ASP A 317 -11.51 -1.48 -10.79
CA ASP A 317 -10.19 -1.92 -10.38
C ASP A 317 -10.27 -2.69 -9.06
N ALA A 318 -10.07 -4.00 -9.13
CA ALA A 318 -9.71 -4.80 -7.98
C ALA A 318 -8.19 -4.89 -7.93
N PRO A 319 -7.48 -4.12 -7.09
CA PRO A 319 -6.03 -4.21 -7.03
C PRO A 319 -5.62 -5.61 -6.57
N LEU A 320 -5.18 -6.41 -7.54
CA LEU A 320 -4.55 -7.70 -7.28
C LEU A 320 -3.22 -7.41 -6.61
N TRP A 321 -3.11 -7.88 -5.37
CA TRP A 321 -2.04 -7.51 -4.45
C TRP A 321 -1.99 -6.00 -4.26
N LEU A 322 -2.78 -5.50 -3.32
CA LEU A 322 -2.80 -4.08 -3.00
C LEU A 322 -1.43 -3.63 -2.46
N SER A 323 -0.88 -2.57 -3.04
CA SER A 323 0.31 -1.89 -2.55
C SER A 323 0.08 -0.40 -2.62
N VAL A 324 0.48 0.28 -1.55
CA VAL A 324 0.27 1.71 -1.33
C VAL A 324 1.59 2.33 -0.97
N ASP A 325 1.86 3.49 -1.54
CA ASP A 325 2.83 4.42 -0.98
C ASP A 325 2.13 5.74 -0.66
N ALA A 326 2.30 6.22 0.56
CA ALA A 326 1.58 7.38 1.06
C ALA A 326 2.55 8.52 1.37
N ALA A 327 2.05 9.75 1.23
CA ALA A 327 2.70 10.97 1.70
C ALA A 327 1.84 11.53 2.85
N PRO A 328 2.03 11.03 4.09
CA PRO A 328 1.10 11.23 5.19
C PRO A 328 0.81 12.69 5.49
N GLU A 329 1.81 13.56 5.38
CA GLU A 329 1.73 15.01 5.64
C GLU A 329 0.82 15.76 4.65
N THR A 330 0.42 15.10 3.56
CA THR A 330 -0.36 15.72 2.48
C THR A 330 -1.68 14.99 2.22
N GLY A 331 -1.91 13.85 2.87
CA GLY A 331 -3.04 12.96 2.59
C GLY A 331 -3.02 12.34 1.18
N ARG A 332 -1.97 12.55 0.38
CA ARG A 332 -1.83 11.92 -0.94
C ARG A 332 -1.31 10.51 -0.80
N PHE A 333 -1.73 9.66 -1.72
CA PHE A 333 -1.26 8.28 -1.77
C PHE A 333 -1.33 7.73 -3.19
N ALA A 334 -0.42 6.82 -3.48
CA ALA A 334 -0.34 6.08 -4.72
C ALA A 334 -0.81 4.65 -4.48
N VAL A 335 -1.66 4.12 -5.35
CA VAL A 335 -2.14 2.74 -5.31
C VAL A 335 -1.69 2.02 -6.57
N ARG A 336 -1.15 0.81 -6.40
CA ARG A 336 -0.88 -0.11 -7.51
C ARG A 336 -2.08 -1.03 -7.78
N ASN A 337 -2.41 -1.16 -9.05
CA ASN A 337 -3.19 -2.27 -9.61
C ASN A 337 -2.31 -3.15 -10.52
N THR A 338 -2.45 -4.47 -10.47
CA THR A 338 -1.74 -5.37 -11.40
C THR A 338 -2.58 -5.58 -12.65
N LEU A 339 -1.97 -5.41 -13.83
CA LEU A 339 -2.66 -5.56 -15.10
C LEU A 339 -2.52 -7.00 -15.62
N THR A 340 -3.64 -7.67 -15.86
CA THR A 340 -3.70 -9.06 -16.35
C THR A 340 -4.29 -9.17 -17.76
N THR A 341 -3.97 -10.23 -18.49
CA THR A 341 -4.46 -10.46 -19.87
C THR A 341 -5.94 -10.82 -19.92
N VAL A 342 -6.44 -11.47 -18.88
CA VAL A 342 -7.86 -11.84 -18.73
C VAL A 342 -8.45 -10.94 -17.65
N GLY A 343 -9.64 -10.40 -17.90
CA GLY A 343 -10.44 -9.78 -16.85
C GLY A 343 -10.76 -10.84 -15.81
N MET A 344 -10.11 -10.76 -14.66
CA MET A 344 -10.27 -11.78 -13.63
C MET A 344 -11.70 -11.77 -13.11
N GLN A 345 -12.47 -12.80 -13.45
CA GLN A 345 -13.73 -13.12 -12.79
C GLN A 345 -13.42 -14.19 -11.74
N GLY A 346 -13.57 -13.84 -10.45
CA GLY A 346 -13.42 -14.77 -9.34
C GLY A 346 -12.06 -14.78 -8.62
N SER A 347 -11.90 -15.74 -7.70
CA SER A 347 -10.83 -15.87 -6.72
C SER A 347 -9.51 -16.48 -7.24
N ASP A 348 -9.41 -16.78 -8.53
CA ASP A 348 -8.21 -17.42 -9.10
C ASP A 348 -7.07 -16.42 -9.21
N ARG A 349 -5.93 -16.71 -8.56
CA ARG A 349 -4.72 -15.87 -8.72
C ARG A 349 -4.24 -15.98 -10.16
N PRO A 350 -3.90 -14.86 -10.83
CA PRO A 350 -3.48 -14.91 -12.22
C PRO A 350 -2.20 -15.73 -12.32
N ASP A 351 -2.12 -16.56 -13.36
CA ASP A 351 -0.85 -17.19 -13.68
C ASP A 351 0.15 -16.10 -14.12
N ALA A 352 1.43 -16.35 -13.88
CA ALA A 352 2.42 -15.28 -14.04
C ALA A 352 2.66 -14.84 -15.50
N ASP A 353 2.31 -15.66 -16.48
CA ASP A 353 2.25 -15.31 -17.90
C ASP A 353 1.05 -14.43 -18.25
N GLU A 354 0.05 -14.36 -17.38
CA GLU A 354 -1.09 -13.48 -17.52
C GLU A 354 -0.80 -12.05 -17.05
N ILE A 355 0.24 -11.84 -16.25
CA ILE A 355 0.65 -10.52 -15.74
C ILE A 355 1.36 -9.74 -16.86
N ARG A 356 0.76 -8.63 -17.30
CA ARG A 356 1.31 -7.76 -18.37
C ARG A 356 2.11 -6.58 -17.85
N GLY A 357 1.81 -6.16 -16.63
CA GLY A 357 2.41 -5.00 -15.99
C GLY A 357 1.60 -4.57 -14.79
N GLN A 358 1.67 -3.30 -14.48
CA GLN A 358 0.90 -2.70 -13.42
C GLN A 358 0.54 -1.26 -13.78
N GLU A 359 -0.50 -0.78 -13.12
CA GLU A 359 -0.93 0.59 -13.16
C GLU A 359 -0.71 1.19 -11.76
N VAL A 360 -0.15 2.38 -11.70
CA VAL A 360 0.02 3.16 -10.48
C VAL A 360 -0.83 4.42 -10.61
N ARG A 361 -1.74 4.63 -9.67
CA ARG A 361 -2.62 5.80 -9.62
C ARG A 361 -2.33 6.60 -8.38
N VAL A 362 -2.22 7.92 -8.52
CA VAL A 362 -2.07 8.84 -7.39
C VAL A 362 -3.39 9.54 -7.14
N TYR A 363 -3.82 9.53 -5.89
CA TYR A 363 -5.06 10.15 -5.43
C TYR A 363 -4.79 11.32 -4.49
N GLY A 364 -5.65 12.35 -4.59
CA GLY A 364 -5.77 13.38 -3.57
C GLY A 364 -6.63 12.89 -2.40
N GLY A 365 -6.22 13.16 -1.16
CA GLY A 365 -6.91 12.69 0.04
C GLY A 365 -8.31 13.31 0.25
N ARG A 366 -8.50 14.58 -0.15
CA ARG A 366 -9.72 15.34 0.17
C ARG A 366 -10.96 14.87 -0.59
N GLU A 367 -10.88 14.79 -1.92
CA GLU A 367 -12.02 14.46 -2.78
C GLU A 367 -11.89 13.08 -3.44
N GLY A 368 -10.77 12.39 -3.25
CA GLY A 368 -10.50 11.11 -3.93
C GLY A 368 -10.22 11.29 -5.42
N ASP A 369 -9.79 12.49 -5.82
CA ASP A 369 -9.50 12.83 -7.20
C ASP A 369 -8.24 12.11 -7.69
N GLU A 370 -8.34 11.48 -8.87
CA GLU A 370 -7.20 10.84 -9.53
C GLU A 370 -6.31 11.92 -10.16
N LEU A 371 -5.15 12.16 -9.55
CA LEU A 371 -4.17 13.17 -9.97
C LEU A 371 -3.28 12.68 -11.11
N LEU A 372 -2.97 11.38 -11.12
CA LEU A 372 -2.05 10.75 -12.07
C LEU A 372 -2.39 9.27 -12.22
N ARG A 373 -2.18 8.74 -13.43
CA ARG A 373 -2.29 7.32 -13.76
C ARG A 373 -1.17 6.93 -14.71
N VAL A 374 -0.30 6.02 -14.29
CA VAL A 374 0.87 5.55 -15.05
C VAL A 374 0.82 4.04 -15.18
N THR A 375 1.08 3.52 -16.36
CA THR A 375 1.28 2.09 -16.58
C THR A 375 2.77 1.78 -16.69
N SER A 376 3.23 0.72 -16.03
CA SER A 376 4.62 0.25 -16.08
C SER A 376 4.72 -1.26 -16.25
N SER A 377 5.82 -1.72 -16.85
CA SER A 377 6.10 -3.15 -17.03
C SER A 377 7.61 -3.43 -16.92
N PRO A 378 8.04 -4.57 -16.37
CA PRO A 378 7.21 -5.61 -15.73
C PRO A 378 6.69 -5.16 -14.36
N ALA A 379 5.59 -5.79 -13.91
CA ALA A 379 5.12 -5.64 -12.54
C ALA A 379 6.22 -6.06 -11.56
N GLN A 380 6.38 -5.35 -10.44
CA GLN A 380 7.25 -5.79 -9.35
C GLN A 380 6.43 -6.05 -8.11
N ARG A 381 6.74 -7.15 -7.41
CA ARG A 381 6.05 -7.56 -6.18
C ARG A 381 7.05 -7.58 -5.02
N PRO A 382 6.59 -7.32 -3.79
CA PRO A 382 5.21 -7.00 -3.40
C PRO A 382 4.81 -5.53 -3.60
N GLY A 383 5.68 -4.62 -4.04
CA GLY A 383 5.29 -3.21 -4.23
C GLY A 383 6.46 -2.23 -4.26
N GLY A 384 7.61 -2.63 -4.81
CA GLY A 384 8.85 -1.85 -4.67
C GLY A 384 9.13 -0.87 -5.80
N ASN A 385 8.44 -0.95 -6.94
CA ASN A 385 8.90 -0.24 -8.14
C ASN A 385 8.25 1.12 -8.38
N PHE A 386 7.53 1.66 -7.39
CA PHE A 386 7.08 3.03 -7.41
C PHE A 386 7.24 3.63 -6.02
N SER A 387 7.39 4.94 -5.96
CA SER A 387 7.36 5.68 -4.71
C SER A 387 6.83 7.08 -4.91
N LEU A 388 6.04 7.55 -3.96
CA LEU A 388 5.56 8.91 -3.83
C LEU A 388 6.57 9.71 -3.00
N SER A 389 6.93 10.91 -3.44
CA SER A 389 7.86 11.75 -2.69
C SER A 389 7.27 12.14 -1.32
N PRO A 390 8.10 12.43 -0.31
CA PRO A 390 7.60 12.77 1.03
C PRO A 390 6.66 13.99 1.04
N ASP A 391 6.84 14.92 0.09
CA ASP A 391 5.98 16.09 -0.10
C ASP A 391 4.73 15.82 -0.97
N GLY A 392 4.53 14.59 -1.45
CA GLY A 392 3.39 14.20 -2.28
C GLY A 392 3.35 14.87 -3.67
N LEU A 393 4.45 15.48 -4.13
CA LEU A 393 4.49 16.25 -5.38
C LEU A 393 5.15 15.53 -6.56
N GLN A 394 5.78 14.37 -6.32
CA GLN A 394 6.42 13.59 -7.36
C GLN A 394 6.12 12.10 -7.19
N LEU A 395 5.97 11.39 -8.30
CA LEU A 395 5.89 9.93 -8.34
C LEU A 395 7.07 9.40 -9.14
N ALA A 396 7.89 8.55 -8.53
CA ALA A 396 8.92 7.77 -9.21
C ALA A 396 8.36 6.38 -9.56
N VAL A 397 8.63 5.88 -10.76
CA VAL A 397 8.20 4.55 -11.24
C VAL A 397 9.35 3.92 -12.02
N LEU A 398 9.66 2.66 -11.74
CA LEU A 398 10.51 1.85 -12.62
C LEU A 398 9.66 1.31 -13.77
N ASN A 399 10.07 1.62 -15.00
CA ASN A 399 9.39 1.21 -16.22
C ASN A 399 10.41 0.65 -17.23
N GLY A 400 10.36 -0.66 -17.45
CA GLY A 400 11.33 -1.38 -18.28
C GLY A 400 12.75 -1.24 -17.72
N LEU A 401 13.60 -0.51 -18.45
CA LEU A 401 14.98 -0.18 -18.07
C LEU A 401 15.14 1.26 -17.58
N HIS A 402 14.03 2.00 -17.44
CA HIS A 402 14.05 3.40 -17.07
C HIS A 402 13.49 3.62 -15.66
N LEU A 403 14.02 4.64 -15.01
CA LEU A 403 13.43 5.29 -13.87
C LEU A 403 12.73 6.56 -14.36
N GLU A 404 11.42 6.62 -14.20
CA GLU A 404 10.58 7.72 -14.65
C GLU A 404 10.06 8.50 -13.43
N VAL A 405 10.18 9.82 -13.46
CA VAL A 405 9.66 10.71 -12.41
C VAL A 405 8.61 11.63 -13.00
N TYR A 406 7.41 11.59 -12.44
CA TYR A 406 6.26 12.39 -12.81
C TYR A 406 6.03 13.48 -11.78
N ARG A 407 5.77 14.71 -12.23
CA ARG A 407 5.34 15.80 -11.36
C ARG A 407 3.82 15.73 -11.16
N LEU A 408 3.40 15.93 -9.93
CA LEU A 408 2.00 16.02 -9.56
C LEU A 408 1.58 17.49 -9.43
N PRO A 409 0.28 17.80 -9.58
CA PRO A 409 -0.22 19.14 -9.32
C PRO A 409 0.14 19.62 -7.90
N PRO A 410 0.31 20.94 -7.67
CA PRO A 410 0.51 21.46 -6.32
C PRO A 410 -0.69 21.14 -5.41
N ILE A 411 -0.44 21.05 -4.11
CA ILE A 411 -1.51 20.80 -3.13
C ILE A 411 -2.26 22.13 -2.88
N PRO A 412 -3.60 22.15 -3.03
CA PRO A 412 -4.38 23.35 -2.71
C PRO A 412 -4.20 23.78 -1.24
N ALA A 413 -4.06 25.08 -0.99
CA ALA A 413 -3.86 25.59 0.38
C ALA A 413 -5.02 25.27 1.34
N ALA A 414 -6.23 25.08 0.81
CA ALA A 414 -7.38 24.65 1.61
C ALA A 414 -7.19 23.22 2.14
N ASP A 415 -6.60 22.34 1.32
CA ASP A 415 -6.39 20.93 1.65
C ASP A 415 -5.31 20.78 2.73
N VAL A 416 -4.22 21.56 2.63
CA VAL A 416 -3.19 21.63 3.68
C VAL A 416 -3.79 22.03 5.02
N LYS A 417 -4.59 23.11 5.04
CA LYS A 417 -5.25 23.58 6.28
C LYS A 417 -6.24 22.58 6.85
N LEU A 418 -6.96 21.84 5.99
CA LEU A 418 -7.88 20.80 6.43
C LEU A 418 -7.10 19.66 7.08
N HIS A 419 -6.05 19.18 6.42
CA HIS A 419 -5.19 18.12 6.93
C HIS A 419 -4.56 18.50 8.28
N GLU A 420 -4.00 19.72 8.39
CA GLU A 420 -3.45 20.23 9.66
C GLU A 420 -4.49 20.26 10.79
N ARG A 421 -5.74 20.64 10.48
CA ARG A 421 -6.84 20.64 11.46
C ARG A 421 -7.23 19.24 11.90
N GLU A 422 -7.33 18.29 10.97
CA GLU A 422 -7.63 16.89 11.26
C GLU A 422 -6.52 16.30 12.15
N GLN A 423 -5.25 16.51 11.82
CA GLN A 423 -4.11 16.08 12.65
C GLN A 423 -4.12 16.72 14.05
N ALA A 424 -4.39 18.02 14.14
CA ALA A 424 -4.46 18.73 15.42
C ALA A 424 -5.61 18.22 16.31
N ALA A 425 -6.77 17.89 15.72
CA ALA A 425 -7.91 17.34 16.44
C ALA A 425 -7.61 15.97 17.07
N LEU A 426 -6.69 15.21 16.47
CA LEU A 426 -6.31 13.87 16.92
C LEU A 426 -5.12 13.87 17.88
N ALA A 427 -4.41 14.99 18.04
CA ALA A 427 -3.28 15.10 18.95
C ALA A 427 -3.55 14.58 20.39
N PRO A 428 -4.73 14.80 21.00
CA PRO A 428 -5.05 14.28 22.34
C PRO A 428 -5.15 12.74 22.42
N MET A 429 -5.26 12.04 21.29
CA MET A 429 -5.37 10.58 21.23
C MET A 429 -4.00 9.88 21.19
N ARG A 430 -2.91 10.63 20.96
CA ARG A 430 -1.56 10.07 20.91
C ARG A 430 -1.12 9.60 22.31
N PRO A 431 -0.77 8.31 22.50
CA PRO A 431 -0.38 7.80 23.80
C PRO A 431 0.96 8.40 24.26
N ALA A 432 1.02 8.84 25.52
CA ALA A 432 2.19 9.50 26.08
C ALA A 432 3.32 8.54 26.50
N ALA A 433 3.01 7.27 26.83
CA ALA A 433 3.97 6.34 27.42
C ALA A 433 3.84 4.89 26.90
N GLU A 434 2.98 4.08 27.52
CA GLU A 434 2.78 2.67 27.21
C GLU A 434 1.52 2.47 26.37
N MET A 435 1.56 1.51 25.44
CA MET A 435 0.40 1.14 24.63
C MET A 435 -0.23 -0.09 25.25
N ASN A 436 -1.55 -0.05 25.51
CA ASN A 436 -2.28 -1.25 25.93
C ASN A 436 -2.59 -2.14 24.71
N VAL A 437 -1.53 -2.68 24.11
CA VAL A 437 -1.58 -3.49 22.89
C VAL A 437 -2.48 -4.71 23.07
N ALA A 438 -2.32 -5.44 24.18
CA ALA A 438 -3.12 -6.64 24.44
C ALA A 438 -4.63 -6.32 24.51
N ALA A 439 -5.03 -5.23 25.17
CA ALA A 439 -6.44 -4.83 25.20
C ALA A 439 -6.94 -4.41 23.81
N ALA A 440 -6.16 -3.66 23.04
CA ALA A 440 -6.53 -3.25 21.69
C ALA A 440 -6.71 -4.47 20.77
N LEU A 441 -5.79 -5.45 20.83
CA LEU A 441 -5.84 -6.63 19.97
C LEU A 441 -6.85 -7.69 20.43
N SER A 442 -7.08 -7.88 21.74
CA SER A 442 -8.09 -8.84 22.23
C SER A 442 -9.51 -8.54 21.74
N ARG A 443 -9.78 -7.27 21.41
CA ARG A 443 -11.07 -6.83 20.83
C ARG A 443 -11.14 -7.05 19.32
N THR A 444 -10.00 -7.15 18.65
CA THR A 444 -9.93 -7.47 17.21
C THR A 444 -10.18 -8.95 16.94
N SER A 445 -9.81 -9.86 17.85
CA SER A 445 -9.96 -11.31 17.65
C SER A 445 -11.41 -11.82 17.79
N THR A 446 -12.32 -11.07 18.40
CA THR A 446 -13.72 -11.49 18.58
C THR A 446 -14.56 -11.41 17.31
N SER A 447 -14.00 -10.97 16.17
CA SER A 447 -14.71 -10.88 14.89
C SER A 447 -14.21 -11.85 13.81
N SER A 448 -13.36 -12.84 14.15
CA SER A 448 -12.88 -13.84 13.18
C SER A 448 -13.86 -15.00 12.91
N ASP A 449 -15.07 -14.96 13.48
CA ASP A 449 -16.08 -15.99 13.20
C ASP A 449 -16.76 -15.72 11.85
N GLY A 450 -16.33 -16.47 10.83
CA GLY A 450 -17.05 -16.66 9.58
C GLY A 450 -16.17 -16.54 8.34
N HIS A 451 -15.38 -17.59 8.06
CA HIS A 451 -15.01 -17.94 6.69
C HIS A 451 -16.19 -18.57 5.95
#